data_AF-X0WQE1-F1
#
_entry.id   AF-X0WQE1-F1
#
_cell.length_a   1.000
_cell.length_b   1.000
_cell.length_c   1.000
_cell.angle_alpha   90.00
_cell.angle_beta   90.00
_cell.angle_gamma   90.00
#
_symmetry.space_group_name_H-M   'P 1'
#
loop_
_entity.id
_entity.type
_entity.pdbx_description
1 polymer ?
#
loop_
_entity_poly.entity_id
_entity_poly.type
_entity_poly.pdbx_seq_one_letter_code
_entity_poly.pdbx_strand_id
1 'polypeptide(L)' 'DKVYCVYIAPNEAVIQKHAEKGGFPANRISRIRAVIDPTTAEG' A
#
# COMPACT_ATOMS: atom_id res chain seq x y z
N ASP A 1 3.03 3.14 -17.46
CA ASP A 1 2.32 2.07 -16.75
C ASP A 1 2.71 2.09 -15.28
N LYS A 2 1.80 1.77 -14.35
CA LYS A 2 2.08 1.80 -12.90
C LYS A 2 1.38 0.63 -12.21
N VAL A 3 2.12 -0.08 -11.36
CA VAL A 3 1.59 -1.13 -10.50
C VAL A 3 1.44 -0.60 -9.08
N TYR A 4 0.32 -0.92 -8.45
CA TYR A 4 0.02 -0.55 -7.07
C TYR A 4 -0.27 -1.82 -6.26
N CYS A 5 0.34 -1.93 -5.09
CA CYS A 5 0.10 -3.02 -4.14
C CYS A 5 -0.36 -2.41 -2.81
N VAL A 6 -1.40 -2.98 -2.23
CA VAL A 6 -1.93 -2.57 -0.92
C VAL A 6 -1.52 -3.61 0.13
N TYR A 7 -0.93 -3.15 1.22
CA TYR A 7 -0.47 -4.00 2.32
C TYR A 7 -1.06 -3.54 3.65
N ILE A 8 -1.41 -4.51 4.50
CA ILE A 8 -1.64 -4.27 5.93
C ILE A 8 -0.29 -4.48 6.63
N ALA A 9 0.32 -3.38 7.06
CA ALA A 9 1.65 -3.40 7.66
C ALA A 9 1.75 -2.38 8.81
N PRO A 10 2.60 -2.62 9.83
CA PRO A 10 2.72 -1.72 10.98
C PRO A 10 3.37 -0.38 10.63
N ASN A 11 4.21 -0.33 9.58
CA ASN A 11 4.86 0.89 9.09
C ASN A 11 5.41 0.67 7.65
N GLU A 12 5.89 1.76 7.03
CA GLU A 12 6.44 1.76 5.66
C GLU A 12 7.75 0.98 5.53
N ALA A 13 8.59 0.94 6.58
CA ALA A 13 9.90 0.31 6.54
C ALA A 13 9.81 -1.21 6.29
N VAL A 14 8.75 -1.85 6.80
CA VAL A 14 8.48 -3.28 6.52
C VAL A 14 8.22 -3.51 5.03
N ILE A 15 7.46 -2.62 4.39
CA ILE A 15 7.12 -2.70 2.96
C ILE A 15 8.36 -2.45 2.12
N GLN A 16 9.19 -1.47 2.48
CA GLN A 16 10.43 -1.16 1.78
C GLN A 16 11.40 -2.36 1.81
N LYS A 17 11.62 -2.94 3.00
CA LYS A 17 12.47 -4.14 3.15
C LYS A 17 11.94 -5.34 2.36
N HIS A 18 10.62 -5.49 2.25
CA HIS A 18 10.01 -6.53 1.42
C HIS A 18 10.30 -6.31 -0.07
N ALA A 19 10.19 -5.08 -0.56
CA ALA A 19 10.50 -4.72 -1.94
C ALA A 19 11.98 -4.92 -2.28
N GLU A 20 12.89 -4.51 -1.38
CA GLU A 20 14.33 -4.75 -1.52
C GLU A 20 14.65 -6.24 -1.63
N LYS A 21 14.07 -7.06 -0.75
CA LYS A 21 14.25 -8.52 -0.80
C LYS A 21 13.61 -9.18 -2.02
N GLY A 22 12.47 -8.65 -2.47
CA GLY A 22 11.74 -9.14 -3.63
C GLY A 22 12.31 -8.67 -4.98
N GLY A 23 13.27 -7.74 -4.97
CA GLY A 23 13.89 -7.22 -6.19
C GLY A 23 12.96 -6.37 -7.05
N PHE A 24 11.93 -5.76 -6.46
CA PHE A 24 10.98 -4.91 -7.18
C PHE A 24 10.98 -3.47 -6.68
N PRO A 25 10.72 -2.49 -7.56
CA PRO A 25 10.78 -1.07 -7.19
C PRO A 25 9.56 -0.63 -6.37
N ALA A 26 9.79 -0.20 -5.13
CA ALA A 26 8.80 0.50 -4.29
C ALA A 26 9.05 2.02 -4.30
N ASN A 27 8.96 2.65 -5.48
CA ASN A 27 9.33 4.06 -5.70
C ASN A 27 8.56 5.06 -4.81
N ARG A 28 7.35 4.72 -4.38
CA ARG A 28 6.54 5.55 -3.48
C ARG A 28 5.68 4.67 -2.59
N ILE A 29 5.79 4.86 -1.28
CA ILE A 29 4.95 4.22 -0.26
C ILE A 29 4.08 5.31 0.36
N SER A 30 2.77 5.04 0.53
CA SER A 30 1.84 6.02 1.12
C SER A 30 0.88 5.30 2.06
N ARG A 31 0.74 5.83 3.28
CA ARG A 31 -0.17 5.27 4.28
C ARG A 31 -1.62 5.57 3.90
N ILE A 32 -2.43 4.52 3.76
CA ILE A 32 -3.88 4.63 3.59
C ILE A 32 -4.50 4.86 4.96
N ARG A 33 -5.23 5.98 5.14
CA ARG A 33 -5.87 6.34 6.42
C ARG A 33 -7.31 5.86 6.51
N ALA A 34 -7.97 5.74 5.37
CA ALA A 34 -9.34 5.27 5.24
C ALA A 34 -9.49 4.63 3.85
N VAL A 35 -10.34 3.62 3.76
CA VAL A 35 -10.75 3.01 2.49
C VAL A 35 -12.20 3.40 2.28
N ILE A 36 -12.49 4.04 1.15
CA ILE A 36 -13.86 4.33 0.73
C ILE A 36 -14.30 3.19 -0.18
N ASP A 37 -15.18 2.35 0.33
CA ASP A 37 -15.85 1.27 -0.41
C ASP A 37 -17.25 1.75 -0.87
N PRO A 38 -17.81 1.27 -2.00
CA PRO A 38 -19.17 1.62 -2.45
C PRO A 38 -20.27 1.52 -1.37
N THR A 39 -20.12 0.66 -0.36
CA THR A 39 -21.04 0.59 0.79
C THR A 39 -21.02 1.83 1.69
N THR A 40 -19.99 2.68 1.58
CA THR A 40 -19.90 3.97 2.28
C THR A 40 -20.99 4.96 1.82
N ALA A 41 -21.61 4.74 0.65
CA ALA A 41 -22.65 5.60 0.10
C ALA A 41 -24.08 5.24 0.55
N GLU A 42 -24.27 4.09 1.20
CA GLU A 42 -25.57 3.62 1.70
C GLU A 42 -25.77 4.13 3.14
N GLY A 43 -25.87 5.44 3.31
CA GLY A 43 -26.07 6.12 4.60
C GLY A 43 -27.20 7.14 4.54
#